data_AF-A0A9X6VE35-F1
#
_entry.id   AF-A0A9X6VE35-F1
#
_cell.length_a   1.000
_cell.length_b   1.000
_cell.length_c   1.000
_cell.angle_alpha   90.00
_cell.angle_beta   90.00
_cell.angle_gamma   90.00
#
_symmetry.space_group_name_H-M   'P 1'
#
loop_
_entity.id
_entity.type
_entity.pdbx_description
1 polymer ?
#
loop_
_entity_poly.entity_id
_entity_poly.type
_entity_poly.pdbx_seq_one_letter_code
_entity_poly.pdbx_strand_id
1 'polypeptide(L)'
;MKTVNTVQTEEILQGLQDDGVNVTVENVDEYLQKQGVLVKVHVGRLRNYVEVTPGLFGVDVSQSEELGSFFKNYIRNGRLNFIPNDYEKKLRSIEAKVRKMKASMAIGYDNEYLPIEIYKDFSKYVKEARVEYFEVRDNILANWIQLIKIFEESLESSLEQMGALNKEGIKRSIMSRIPSEDKYAESFYLRTSLKAFPVMANVNLFDDDVAEEVRESLRQESVRSVYEIMGNVLNDAFQVVNRSLCVYEENHRVTKTTLNSIKNNSYQIKKKNLFKNAFVDEIANDMYTLSGTPQSDLSEAGEILLAKIYGYAYEIGVTNEIDLKKSILSEEELEILCSTFSQQTKEAMSM
;
A
#
# COMPACT_ATOMS: atom_id res chain seq x y z
N MET A 1 -5.90 21.00 -13.39
CA MET A 1 -5.96 21.29 -11.94
C MET A 1 -7.39 21.66 -11.62
N LYS A 2 -8.10 20.82 -10.86
CA LYS A 2 -9.43 21.19 -10.34
C LYS A 2 -9.21 22.24 -9.24
N THR A 3 -9.86 23.38 -9.37
CA THR A 3 -9.94 24.43 -8.36
C THR A 3 -10.40 23.80 -7.03
N VAL A 4 -9.81 24.21 -5.92
CA VAL A 4 -10.24 23.83 -4.56
C VAL A 4 -11.75 24.06 -4.45
N ASN A 5 -12.53 22.99 -4.24
CA ASN A 5 -13.96 23.12 -4.01
C ASN A 5 -14.20 23.31 -2.51
N THR A 6 -14.14 24.58 -2.08
CA THR A 6 -14.28 24.97 -0.68
C THR A 6 -15.56 24.43 -0.04
N VAL A 7 -16.68 24.43 -0.78
CA VAL A 7 -17.99 23.97 -0.29
C VAL A 7 -17.98 22.47 0.05
N GLN A 8 -17.50 21.63 -0.88
CA GLN A 8 -17.38 20.19 -0.65
C GLN A 8 -16.37 19.87 0.47
N THR A 9 -15.31 20.66 0.57
CA THR A 9 -14.30 20.48 1.63
C THR A 9 -14.90 20.82 3.00
N GLU A 10 -15.70 21.88 3.11
CA GLU A 10 -16.42 22.25 4.33
C GLU A 10 -17.43 21.17 4.73
N GLU A 11 -18.16 20.58 3.77
CA GLU A 11 -19.09 19.47 4.03
C GLU A 11 -18.39 18.23 4.62
N ILE A 12 -17.22 17.86 4.09
CA ILE A 12 -16.40 16.76 4.65
C ILE A 12 -15.98 17.08 6.09
N LEU A 13 -15.62 18.34 6.36
CA LEU A 13 -15.11 18.80 7.67
C LEU A 13 -16.23 19.09 8.68
N GLN A 14 -17.50 19.15 8.27
CA GLN A 14 -18.64 19.49 9.12
C GLN A 14 -18.73 18.57 10.35
N GLY A 15 -18.45 17.27 10.20
CA GLY A 15 -18.45 16.32 11.30
C GLY A 15 -17.46 16.65 12.43
N LEU A 16 -16.36 17.35 12.12
CA LEU A 16 -15.44 17.86 13.14
C LEU A 16 -15.99 19.09 13.86
N GLN A 17 -16.66 19.98 13.13
CA GLN A 17 -17.27 21.19 13.69
C GLN A 17 -18.42 20.83 14.63
N ASP A 18 -19.24 19.85 14.26
CA ASP A 18 -20.34 19.32 15.07
C ASP A 18 -19.84 18.71 16.39
N ASP A 19 -18.64 18.14 16.39
CA ASP A 19 -17.97 17.62 17.60
C ASP A 19 -17.13 18.71 18.33
N GLY A 20 -17.33 19.98 18.00
CA GLY A 20 -16.72 21.12 18.67
C GLY A 20 -15.26 21.40 18.29
N VAL A 21 -14.75 20.80 17.21
CA VAL A 21 -13.38 21.02 16.73
C VAL A 21 -13.40 22.09 15.64
N ASN A 22 -12.75 23.23 15.90
CA ASN A 22 -12.66 24.33 14.93
C ASN A 22 -11.65 24.01 13.80
N VAL A 23 -12.13 23.37 12.74
CA VAL A 23 -11.35 23.05 11.54
C VAL A 23 -12.03 23.65 10.30
N THR A 24 -11.21 24.29 9.48
CA THR A 24 -11.55 24.95 8.22
C THR A 24 -10.50 24.57 7.18
N VAL A 25 -10.73 24.95 5.92
CA VAL A 25 -9.76 24.75 4.83
C VAL A 25 -8.40 25.39 5.15
N GLU A 26 -8.39 26.48 5.90
CA GLU A 26 -7.18 27.27 6.19
C GLU A 26 -6.32 26.68 7.33
N ASN A 27 -6.83 25.73 8.12
CA ASN A 27 -6.09 25.15 9.26
C ASN A 27 -6.20 23.62 9.35
N VAL A 28 -6.67 22.96 8.29
CA VAL A 28 -6.81 21.50 8.25
C VAL A 28 -5.45 20.79 8.29
N ASP A 29 -4.38 21.45 7.85
CA ASP A 29 -3.00 20.98 7.96
C ASP A 29 -2.59 20.74 9.43
N GLU A 30 -2.92 21.67 10.33
CA GLU A 30 -2.67 21.53 11.76
C GLU A 30 -3.45 20.36 12.36
N TYR A 31 -4.69 20.16 11.89
CA TYR A 31 -5.51 19.03 12.33
C TYR A 31 -4.88 17.70 11.88
N LEU A 32 -4.51 17.58 10.60
CA LEU A 32 -3.84 16.39 10.06
C LEU A 32 -2.52 16.11 10.78
N GLN A 33 -1.74 17.15 11.09
CA GLN A 33 -0.51 16.99 11.88
C GLN A 33 -0.76 16.43 13.29
N LYS A 34 -1.85 16.84 13.94
CA LYS A 34 -2.22 16.37 15.29
C LYS A 34 -2.80 14.95 15.28
N GLN A 35 -3.44 14.53 14.19
CA GLN A 35 -4.13 13.24 14.13
C GLN A 35 -3.30 12.11 13.52
N GLY A 36 -2.24 12.40 12.77
CA GLY A 36 -1.51 11.37 12.05
C GLY A 36 -0.05 11.71 11.75
N VAL A 37 0.64 10.74 11.16
CA VAL A 37 2.06 10.83 10.80
C VAL A 37 2.29 10.25 9.42
N LEU A 38 3.26 10.81 8.70
CA LEU A 38 3.75 10.25 7.44
C LEU A 38 4.79 9.17 7.75
N VAL A 39 4.56 7.97 7.25
CA VAL A 39 5.37 6.78 7.55
C VAL A 39 5.99 6.24 6.27
N LYS A 40 7.32 6.08 6.27
CA LYS A 40 8.04 5.32 5.25
C LYS A 40 8.71 4.10 5.85
N VAL A 41 8.59 2.96 5.16
CA VAL A 41 9.24 1.70 5.52
C VAL A 41 10.53 1.57 4.74
N HIS A 42 11.64 1.41 5.47
CA HIS A 42 12.96 1.15 4.92
C HIS A 42 13.35 -0.27 5.28
N VAL A 43 13.34 -1.16 4.28
CA VAL A 43 13.79 -2.53 4.45
C VAL A 43 14.65 -2.95 3.26
N GLY A 44 15.80 -3.52 3.56
CA GLY A 44 16.77 -3.94 2.56
C GLY A 44 17.95 -4.69 3.15
N ARG A 45 18.77 -5.19 2.24
CA ARG A 45 19.97 -6.01 2.46
C ARG A 45 20.73 -6.15 1.16
N LEU A 46 21.96 -6.67 1.24
CA LEU A 46 22.63 -7.20 0.06
C LEU A 46 21.84 -8.39 -0.48
N ARG A 47 21.72 -8.45 -1.82
CA ARG A 47 20.99 -9.54 -2.48
C ARG A 47 21.85 -10.79 -2.56
N ASN A 48 21.20 -11.95 -2.50
CA ASN A 48 21.85 -13.25 -2.36
C ASN A 48 22.28 -13.83 -3.70
N TYR A 49 22.46 -12.98 -4.72
CA TYR A 49 22.74 -13.40 -6.07
C TYR A 49 23.90 -12.64 -6.70
N VAL A 50 24.60 -13.34 -7.57
CA VAL A 50 25.54 -12.79 -8.53
C VAL A 50 24.84 -12.68 -9.87
N GLU A 51 24.84 -11.51 -10.49
CA GLU A 51 24.35 -11.35 -11.86
C GLU A 51 25.30 -12.00 -12.85
N VAL A 52 24.73 -12.84 -13.71
CA VAL A 52 25.45 -13.49 -14.80
C VAL A 52 25.55 -12.50 -15.95
N THR A 53 26.59 -11.68 -15.91
CA THR A 53 26.95 -10.71 -16.94
C THR A 53 27.76 -11.37 -18.07
N PRO A 54 27.76 -10.83 -19.29
CA PRO A 54 28.55 -11.36 -20.42
C PRO A 54 30.05 -11.47 -20.12
N GLY A 55 30.58 -10.54 -19.31
CA GLY A 55 31.96 -10.59 -18.85
C GLY A 55 32.30 -11.81 -17.99
N LEU A 56 31.32 -12.49 -17.38
CA LEU A 56 31.55 -13.78 -16.70
C LEU A 56 31.89 -14.90 -17.69
N PHE A 57 31.47 -14.78 -18.95
CA PHE A 57 31.81 -15.70 -20.02
C PHE A 57 33.00 -15.21 -20.87
N GLY A 58 33.70 -14.16 -20.43
CA GLY A 58 34.82 -13.57 -21.18
C GLY A 58 34.39 -12.68 -22.34
N VAL A 59 33.13 -12.23 -22.39
CA VAL A 59 32.65 -11.28 -23.41
C VAL A 59 32.74 -9.86 -22.86
N ASP A 60 33.62 -9.06 -23.46
CA ASP A 60 33.76 -7.64 -23.14
C ASP A 60 32.81 -6.78 -24.00
N VAL A 61 31.62 -6.54 -23.47
CA VAL A 61 30.59 -5.69 -24.10
C VAL A 61 30.98 -4.21 -24.19
N SER A 62 32.07 -3.77 -23.54
CA SER A 62 32.54 -2.39 -23.65
C SER A 62 33.35 -2.11 -24.93
N GLN A 63 33.75 -3.17 -25.64
CA GLN A 63 34.51 -3.05 -26.89
C GLN A 63 33.64 -2.62 -28.08
N SER A 64 32.31 -2.72 -27.98
CA SER A 64 31.40 -2.31 -29.05
C SER A 64 30.05 -1.86 -28.49
N GLU A 65 29.61 -0.68 -28.92
CA GLU A 65 28.30 -0.11 -28.59
C GLU A 65 27.14 -0.98 -29.13
N GLU A 66 27.35 -1.64 -30.27
CA GLU A 66 26.43 -2.63 -30.85
C GLU A 66 26.31 -3.87 -29.96
N LEU A 67 27.43 -4.37 -29.41
CA LEU A 67 27.39 -5.49 -28.46
C LEU A 67 26.69 -5.09 -27.16
N GLY A 68 27.00 -3.91 -26.62
CA GLY A 68 26.35 -3.38 -25.42
C GLY A 68 24.84 -3.25 -25.58
N SER A 69 24.38 -2.72 -26.72
CA SER A 69 22.95 -2.59 -27.03
C SER A 69 22.28 -3.95 -27.30
N PHE A 70 22.97 -4.88 -27.98
CA PHE A 70 22.47 -6.22 -28.20
C PHE A 70 22.23 -6.97 -26.89
N PHE A 71 23.20 -6.98 -25.98
CA PHE A 71 23.04 -7.64 -24.69
C PHE A 71 21.96 -6.98 -23.85
N LYS A 72 21.84 -5.64 -23.87
CA LYS A 72 20.79 -4.92 -23.13
C LYS A 72 19.38 -5.24 -23.66
N ASN A 73 19.21 -5.36 -24.97
CA ASN A 73 17.90 -5.47 -25.61
C ASN A 73 17.46 -6.92 -25.83
N TYR A 74 18.40 -7.86 -26.00
CA TYR A 74 18.11 -9.23 -26.42
C TYR A 74 18.58 -10.30 -25.43
N ILE A 75 19.47 -9.98 -24.47
CA ILE A 75 19.96 -10.94 -23.48
C ILE A 75 19.62 -10.50 -22.07
N ARG A 76 18.60 -11.14 -21.48
CA ARG A 76 18.27 -10.96 -20.07
C ARG A 76 19.30 -11.73 -19.22
N ASN A 77 20.21 -11.01 -18.57
CA ASN A 77 21.21 -11.60 -17.67
C ASN A 77 20.55 -12.53 -16.62
N GLY A 78 21.13 -13.71 -16.43
CA GLY A 78 20.71 -14.67 -15.42
C GLY A 78 21.17 -14.30 -14.00
N ARG A 79 20.72 -15.03 -12.98
CA ARG A 79 21.12 -14.83 -11.57
C ARG A 79 21.56 -16.15 -10.97
N LEU A 80 22.72 -16.17 -10.32
CA LEU A 80 23.20 -17.30 -9.51
C LEU A 80 23.02 -16.96 -8.03
N ASN A 81 22.16 -17.70 -7.34
CA ASN A 81 21.96 -17.48 -5.91
C ASN A 81 22.98 -18.28 -5.11
N PHE A 82 23.77 -17.63 -4.24
CA PHE A 82 24.74 -18.29 -3.36
C PHE A 82 24.14 -18.74 -2.02
N ILE A 83 22.87 -18.38 -1.77
CA ILE A 83 22.06 -18.89 -0.67
C ILE A 83 20.82 -19.58 -1.27
N PRO A 84 20.35 -20.71 -0.70
CA PRO A 84 19.13 -21.38 -1.13
C PRO A 84 17.94 -20.43 -1.27
N ASN A 85 17.14 -20.68 -2.31
CA ASN A 85 16.01 -19.83 -2.68
C ASN A 85 14.94 -19.72 -1.58
N ASP A 86 14.85 -20.72 -0.68
CA ASP A 86 13.87 -20.70 0.40
C ASP A 86 14.13 -19.58 1.41
N TYR A 87 15.40 -19.26 1.70
CA TYR A 87 15.75 -18.11 2.52
C TYR A 87 15.42 -16.79 1.82
N GLU A 88 15.74 -16.68 0.52
CA GLU A 88 15.43 -15.49 -0.29
C GLU A 88 13.91 -15.25 -0.36
N LYS A 89 13.11 -16.30 -0.53
CA LYS A 89 11.64 -16.24 -0.51
C LYS A 89 11.11 -15.76 0.84
N LYS A 90 11.64 -16.28 1.95
CA LYS A 90 11.24 -15.85 3.30
C LYS A 90 11.54 -14.37 3.52
N LEU A 91 12.77 -13.92 3.25
CA LEU A 91 13.17 -12.52 3.37
C LEU A 91 12.31 -11.59 2.51
N ARG A 92 12.08 -11.95 1.24
CA ARG A 92 11.20 -11.19 0.34
C ARG A 92 9.76 -11.15 0.81
N SER A 93 9.26 -12.26 1.36
CA SER A 93 7.90 -12.33 1.90
C SER A 93 7.74 -11.33 3.04
N ILE A 94 8.67 -11.28 3.98
CA ILE A 94 8.66 -10.32 5.09
C ILE A 94 8.76 -8.88 4.57
N GLU A 95 9.73 -8.62 3.68
CA GLU A 95 9.92 -7.32 3.00
C GLU A 95 8.64 -6.81 2.31
N ALA A 96 7.90 -7.70 1.64
CA ALA A 96 6.66 -7.38 0.93
C ALA A 96 5.48 -7.21 1.89
N LYS A 97 5.36 -8.09 2.90
CA LYS A 97 4.29 -8.05 3.91
C LYS A 97 4.28 -6.72 4.65
N VAL A 98 5.44 -6.23 5.10
CA VAL A 98 5.53 -4.94 5.82
C VAL A 98 5.11 -3.77 4.94
N ARG A 99 5.57 -3.73 3.68
CA ARG A 99 5.18 -2.67 2.73
C ARG A 99 3.68 -2.71 2.43
N LYS A 100 3.13 -3.91 2.21
CA LYS A 100 1.71 -4.12 1.95
C LYS A 100 0.87 -3.71 3.16
N MET A 101 1.29 -4.09 4.37
CA MET A 101 0.60 -3.73 5.61
C MET A 101 0.54 -2.21 5.79
N LYS A 102 1.66 -1.51 5.57
CA LYS A 102 1.70 -0.04 5.59
C LYS A 102 0.67 0.54 4.62
N ALA A 103 0.70 0.09 3.36
CA ALA A 103 -0.21 0.60 2.34
C ALA A 103 -1.69 0.35 2.70
N SER A 104 -2.04 -0.82 3.23
CA SER A 104 -3.43 -1.11 3.64
C SER A 104 -3.91 -0.32 4.86
N MET A 105 -2.99 0.12 5.71
CA MET A 105 -3.31 0.88 6.92
C MET A 105 -3.28 2.39 6.69
N ALA A 106 -2.57 2.85 5.66
CA ALA A 106 -2.57 4.24 5.26
C ALA A 106 -3.94 4.66 4.70
N ILE A 107 -4.23 5.94 4.80
CA ILE A 107 -5.48 6.52 4.32
C ILE A 107 -5.27 7.68 3.34
N GLY A 108 -4.09 8.25 3.23
CA GLY A 108 -3.82 9.33 2.28
C GLY A 108 -2.35 9.61 2.09
N TYR A 109 -2.04 10.69 1.37
CA TYR A 109 -0.68 11.14 1.07
C TYR A 109 0.13 10.04 0.38
N ASP A 110 -0.35 9.56 -0.77
CA ASP A 110 0.29 8.47 -1.53
C ASP A 110 0.56 7.20 -0.68
N ASN A 111 -0.43 6.82 0.13
CA ASN A 111 -0.35 5.73 1.09
C ASN A 111 0.68 5.93 2.22
N GLU A 112 1.16 7.14 2.51
CA GLU A 112 2.13 7.40 3.58
C GLU A 112 1.49 7.87 4.88
N TYR A 113 0.30 8.46 4.84
CA TYR A 113 -0.33 9.02 6.03
C TYR A 113 -1.11 7.97 6.83
N LEU A 114 -0.73 7.79 8.09
CA LEU A 114 -1.39 6.90 9.05
C LEU A 114 -1.90 7.72 10.26
N PRO A 115 -3.18 7.58 10.65
CA PRO A 115 -3.68 8.08 11.93
C PRO A 115 -2.88 7.51 13.10
N ILE A 116 -2.71 8.27 14.18
CA ILE A 116 -1.87 7.90 15.33
C ILE A 116 -2.26 6.54 15.91
N GLU A 117 -3.56 6.27 16.08
CA GLU A 117 -4.03 4.99 16.62
C GLU A 117 -3.68 3.81 15.69
N ILE A 118 -3.83 4.00 14.37
CA ILE A 118 -3.45 3.00 13.37
C ILE A 118 -1.93 2.82 13.33
N TYR A 119 -1.16 3.91 13.45
CA TYR A 119 0.29 3.86 13.52
C TYR A 119 0.80 3.07 14.73
N LYS A 120 0.15 3.18 15.90
CA LYS A 120 0.52 2.38 17.08
C LYS A 120 0.41 0.88 16.80
N ASP A 121 -0.65 0.46 16.12
CA ASP A 121 -0.84 -0.94 15.72
C ASP A 121 0.18 -1.35 14.65
N PHE A 122 0.42 -0.50 13.65
CA PHE A 122 1.45 -0.74 12.63
C PHE A 122 2.86 -0.85 13.23
N SER A 123 3.20 -0.01 14.21
CA SER A 123 4.50 -0.01 14.88
C SER A 123 4.76 -1.33 15.62
N LYS A 124 3.74 -1.92 16.24
CA LYS A 124 3.83 -3.25 16.85
C LYS A 124 4.10 -4.32 15.79
N TYR A 125 3.34 -4.30 14.70
CA TYR A 125 3.52 -5.21 13.58
C TYR A 125 4.93 -5.13 12.98
N VAL A 126 5.47 -3.93 12.79
CA VAL A 126 6.84 -3.73 12.29
C VAL A 126 7.88 -4.30 13.24
N LYS A 127 7.68 -4.20 14.56
CA LYS A 127 8.60 -4.79 15.54
C LYS A 127 8.61 -6.31 15.46
N GLU A 128 7.44 -6.93 15.33
CA GLU A 128 7.32 -8.38 15.16
C GLU A 128 7.98 -8.84 13.85
N ALA A 129 7.67 -8.17 12.73
CA ALA A 129 8.29 -8.46 11.45
C ALA A 129 9.80 -8.22 11.45
N ARG A 130 10.29 -7.27 12.25
CA ARG A 130 11.72 -7.03 12.45
C ARG A 130 12.39 -8.23 13.12
N VAL A 131 11.78 -8.78 14.17
CA VAL A 131 12.30 -9.98 14.84
C VAL A 131 12.37 -11.15 13.84
N GLU A 132 11.27 -11.44 13.14
CA GLU A 132 11.23 -12.50 12.12
C GLU A 132 12.30 -12.29 11.03
N TYR A 133 12.49 -11.05 10.56
CA TYR A 133 13.48 -10.71 9.54
C TYR A 133 14.92 -11.01 9.98
N PHE A 134 15.26 -10.61 11.21
CA PHE A 134 16.58 -10.81 11.78
C PHE A 134 16.82 -12.26 12.22
N GLU A 135 15.80 -13.01 12.64
CA GLU A 135 15.91 -14.45 12.86
C GLU A 135 16.28 -15.20 11.56
N VAL A 136 15.68 -14.82 10.43
CA VAL A 136 16.07 -15.41 9.14
C VAL A 136 17.51 -15.08 8.78
N ARG A 137 17.96 -13.84 9.03
CA ARG A 137 19.38 -13.45 8.87
C ARG A 137 20.28 -14.32 9.73
N ASP A 138 19.98 -14.46 11.02
CA ASP A 138 20.82 -15.17 11.98
C ASP A 138 20.91 -16.66 11.64
N ASN A 139 19.82 -17.27 11.15
CA ASN A 139 19.84 -18.63 10.62
C ASN A 139 20.75 -18.78 9.38
N ILE A 140 20.80 -17.78 8.49
CA ILE A 140 21.72 -17.80 7.34
C ILE A 140 23.17 -17.69 7.83
N LEU A 141 23.45 -16.77 8.75
CA LEU A 141 24.80 -16.54 9.29
C LEU A 141 25.33 -17.77 10.05
N ALA A 142 24.49 -18.40 10.87
CA ALA A 142 24.84 -19.62 11.59
C ALA A 142 25.26 -20.78 10.66
N ASN A 143 24.80 -20.76 9.41
CA ASN A 143 25.12 -21.77 8.39
C ASN A 143 26.04 -21.22 7.29
N TRP A 144 26.60 -20.02 7.44
CA TRP A 144 27.25 -19.27 6.36
C TRP A 144 28.35 -20.08 5.66
N ILE A 145 29.32 -20.59 6.42
CA ILE A 145 30.45 -21.37 5.91
C ILE A 145 29.96 -22.59 5.11
N GLN A 146 28.96 -23.31 5.63
CA GLN A 146 28.40 -24.48 4.97
C GLN A 146 27.64 -24.12 3.70
N LEU A 147 26.86 -23.03 3.70
CA LEU A 147 26.13 -22.56 2.53
C LEU A 147 27.07 -22.17 1.39
N ILE A 148 28.15 -21.44 1.70
CA ILE A 148 29.15 -21.05 0.70
C ILE A 148 29.88 -22.27 0.15
N LYS A 149 30.25 -23.23 1.01
CA LYS A 149 30.87 -24.48 0.57
C LYS A 149 29.98 -25.28 -0.37
N ILE A 150 28.70 -25.47 -0.02
CA ILE A 150 27.72 -26.17 -0.87
C ILE A 150 27.56 -25.46 -2.22
N PHE A 151 27.49 -24.12 -2.20
CA PHE A 151 27.42 -23.33 -3.42
C PHE A 151 28.67 -23.53 -4.29
N GLU A 152 29.85 -23.48 -3.70
CA GLU A 152 31.12 -23.67 -4.40
C GLU A 152 31.22 -25.04 -5.06
N GLU A 153 30.90 -26.12 -4.32
CA GLU A 153 30.90 -27.50 -4.82
C GLU A 153 29.87 -27.68 -5.95
N SER A 154 28.67 -27.11 -5.79
CA SER A 154 27.61 -27.18 -6.81
C SER A 154 27.96 -26.39 -8.06
N LEU A 155 28.57 -25.21 -7.91
CA LEU A 155 29.06 -24.40 -9.01
C LEU A 155 30.15 -25.16 -9.78
N GLU A 156 31.08 -25.77 -9.05
CA GLU A 156 32.17 -26.54 -9.62
C GLU A 156 31.67 -27.71 -10.48
N SER A 157 30.77 -28.52 -9.92
CA SER A 157 30.13 -29.64 -10.63
C SER A 157 29.32 -29.17 -11.84
N SER A 158 28.62 -28.04 -11.72
CA SER A 158 27.83 -27.47 -12.84
C SER A 158 28.74 -27.02 -13.98
N LEU A 159 29.86 -26.36 -13.68
CA LEU A 159 30.82 -25.90 -14.71
C LEU A 159 31.50 -27.08 -15.43
N GLU A 160 31.78 -28.17 -14.71
CA GLU A 160 32.30 -29.42 -15.31
C GLU A 160 31.30 -30.03 -16.28
N GLN A 161 30.05 -30.19 -15.85
CA GLN A 161 28.98 -30.77 -16.68
C GLN A 161 28.67 -29.91 -17.92
N MET A 162 28.79 -28.59 -17.80
CA MET A 162 28.62 -27.67 -18.92
C MET A 162 29.81 -27.62 -19.87
N GLY A 163 30.93 -28.28 -19.56
CA GLY A 163 32.14 -28.25 -20.39
C GLY A 163 32.76 -26.86 -20.49
N ALA A 164 32.73 -26.08 -19.40
CA ALA A 164 33.21 -24.70 -19.41
C ALA A 164 34.73 -24.62 -19.71
N LEU A 165 35.10 -23.89 -20.77
CA LEU A 165 36.49 -23.77 -21.24
C LEU A 165 37.44 -23.16 -20.20
N ASN A 166 36.95 -22.23 -19.35
CA ASN A 166 37.73 -21.57 -18.30
C ASN A 166 37.06 -21.72 -16.92
N LYS A 167 36.88 -22.97 -16.50
CA LYS A 167 36.24 -23.33 -15.22
C LYS A 167 36.79 -22.54 -14.03
N GLU A 168 38.11 -22.53 -13.86
CA GLU A 168 38.78 -21.88 -12.72
C GLU A 168 38.60 -20.36 -12.73
N GLY A 169 38.70 -19.73 -13.90
CA GLY A 169 38.49 -18.29 -14.04
C GLY A 169 37.05 -17.88 -13.74
N ILE A 170 36.07 -18.64 -14.24
CA ILE A 170 34.64 -18.41 -13.99
C ILE A 170 34.32 -18.60 -12.51
N LYS A 171 34.77 -19.71 -11.91
CA LYS A 171 34.59 -20.00 -10.47
C LYS A 171 35.14 -18.87 -9.61
N ARG A 172 36.39 -18.46 -9.83
CA ARG A 172 37.04 -17.37 -9.09
C ARG A 172 36.28 -16.05 -9.23
N SER A 173 35.84 -15.72 -10.44
CA SER A 173 35.07 -14.49 -10.72
C SER A 173 33.75 -14.48 -9.94
N ILE A 174 33.01 -15.59 -9.93
CA ILE A 174 31.75 -15.70 -9.19
C ILE A 174 31.99 -15.63 -7.67
N MET A 175 32.93 -16.42 -7.15
CA MET A 175 33.22 -16.48 -5.71
C MET A 175 33.72 -15.13 -5.17
N SER A 176 34.48 -14.36 -5.97
CA SER A 176 34.95 -13.02 -5.57
C SER A 176 33.85 -11.98 -5.37
N ARG A 177 32.65 -12.23 -5.92
CA ARG A 177 31.48 -11.33 -5.79
C ARG A 177 30.62 -11.66 -4.58
N ILE A 178 30.86 -12.79 -3.92
CA ILE A 178 30.18 -13.16 -2.67
C ILE A 178 30.74 -12.25 -1.56
N PRO A 179 29.88 -11.55 -0.80
CA PRO A 179 30.35 -10.71 0.31
C PRO A 179 30.98 -11.57 1.42
N SER A 180 31.77 -10.95 2.31
CA SER A 180 32.14 -11.60 3.57
C SER A 180 30.92 -11.78 4.47
N GLU A 181 31.02 -12.69 5.44
CA GLU A 181 29.98 -12.92 6.45
C GLU A 181 29.59 -11.63 7.16
N ASP A 182 30.57 -10.87 7.66
CA ASP A 182 30.36 -9.59 8.35
C ASP A 182 29.65 -8.57 7.46
N LYS A 183 30.12 -8.42 6.21
CA LYS A 183 29.51 -7.49 5.25
C LYS A 183 28.07 -7.88 4.92
N TYR A 184 27.80 -9.18 4.84
CA TYR A 184 26.44 -9.66 4.65
C TYR A 184 25.57 -9.39 5.89
N ALA A 185 26.07 -9.69 7.09
CA ALA A 185 25.38 -9.47 8.36
C ALA A 185 24.98 -8.01 8.59
N GLU A 186 25.89 -7.08 8.32
CA GLU A 186 25.70 -5.63 8.48
C GLU A 186 24.75 -5.03 7.43
N SER A 187 24.53 -5.71 6.32
CA SER A 187 23.70 -5.16 5.25
C SER A 187 22.21 -5.09 5.58
N PHE A 188 21.75 -5.87 6.57
CA PHE A 188 20.33 -6.02 6.89
C PHE A 188 19.81 -4.83 7.69
N TYR A 189 18.75 -4.20 7.19
CA TYR A 189 18.02 -3.18 7.93
C TYR A 189 16.52 -3.32 7.71
N LEU A 190 15.76 -3.06 8.78
CA LEU A 190 14.31 -2.91 8.76
C LEU A 190 13.93 -1.85 9.78
N ARG A 191 13.51 -0.67 9.30
CA ARG A 191 13.15 0.49 10.13
C ARG A 191 12.03 1.31 9.48
N THR A 192 11.38 2.12 10.29
CA THR A 192 10.43 3.14 9.83
C THR A 192 11.04 4.53 10.03
N SER A 193 10.72 5.46 9.12
CA SER A 193 10.95 6.89 9.34
C SER A 193 9.61 7.58 9.46
N LEU A 194 9.48 8.45 10.44
CA LEU A 194 8.29 9.26 10.68
C LEU A 194 8.57 10.70 10.30
N LYS A 195 7.59 11.34 9.67
CA LYS A 195 7.55 12.79 9.49
C LYS A 195 6.20 13.30 9.98
N ALA A 196 6.21 14.48 10.58
CA ALA A 196 4.98 15.21 10.84
C ALA A 196 4.35 15.61 9.50
N PHE A 197 3.02 15.77 9.48
CA PHE A 197 2.35 16.37 8.34
C PHE A 197 2.88 17.82 8.14
N PRO A 198 3.12 18.27 6.90
CA PRO A 198 3.57 19.63 6.62
C PRO A 198 2.57 20.66 7.17
N VAL A 199 3.06 21.73 7.80
CA VAL A 199 2.21 22.81 8.36
C VAL A 199 2.83 24.19 8.12
N MET A 200 2.00 25.23 8.21
CA MET A 200 2.37 26.62 7.96
C MET A 200 3.36 27.26 8.96
N ALA A 201 3.78 26.54 10.00
CA ALA A 201 4.50 27.12 11.16
C ALA A 201 5.80 27.89 10.83
N ASN A 202 6.43 27.63 9.69
CA ASN A 202 7.70 28.26 9.28
C ASN A 202 7.58 29.14 8.03
N VAL A 203 6.38 29.41 7.54
CA VAL A 203 6.16 30.15 6.29
C VAL A 203 6.65 31.60 6.39
N ASN A 204 6.63 32.17 7.59
CA ASN A 204 7.12 33.53 7.84
C ASN A 204 8.65 33.67 7.77
N LEU A 205 9.39 32.59 7.50
CA LEU A 205 10.83 32.63 7.24
C LEU A 205 11.16 32.97 5.78
N PHE A 206 10.16 32.96 4.90
CA PHE A 206 10.29 33.33 3.49
C PHE A 206 9.90 34.80 3.29
N ASP A 207 10.42 35.41 2.22
CA ASP A 207 9.95 36.72 1.76
C ASP A 207 8.48 36.63 1.32
N ASP A 208 7.74 37.75 1.38
CA ASP A 208 6.28 37.79 1.23
C ASP A 208 5.74 37.08 -0.02
N ASP A 209 6.41 37.26 -1.17
CA ASP A 209 6.02 36.62 -2.44
C ASP A 209 6.11 35.09 -2.37
N VAL A 210 7.22 34.57 -1.83
CA VAL A 210 7.46 33.13 -1.67
C VAL A 210 6.58 32.55 -0.56
N ALA A 211 6.36 33.31 0.51
CA ALA A 211 5.49 32.91 1.60
C ALA A 211 4.07 32.64 1.09
N GLU A 212 3.54 33.49 0.21
CA GLU A 212 2.20 33.31 -0.36
C GLU A 212 2.11 32.09 -1.29
N GLU A 213 3.12 31.84 -2.13
CA GLU A 213 3.19 30.63 -2.95
C GLU A 213 3.24 29.34 -2.10
N VAL A 214 3.98 29.37 -0.99
CA VAL A 214 4.07 28.26 -0.04
C VAL A 214 2.73 28.04 0.66
N ARG A 215 2.02 29.10 1.07
CA ARG A 215 0.67 28.99 1.66
C ARG A 215 -0.29 28.34 0.69
N GLU A 216 -0.35 28.81 -0.54
CA GLU A 216 -1.26 28.25 -1.52
C GLU A 216 -0.95 26.77 -1.82
N SER A 217 0.33 26.43 -1.96
CA SER A 217 0.77 25.05 -2.20
C SER A 217 0.41 24.12 -1.05
N LEU A 218 0.68 24.52 0.20
CA LEU A 218 0.35 23.73 1.38
C LEU A 218 -1.16 23.59 1.58
N ARG A 219 -1.94 24.64 1.29
CA ARG A 219 -3.41 24.59 1.33
C ARG A 219 -3.94 23.60 0.31
N GLN A 220 -3.46 23.65 -0.93
CA GLN A 220 -3.83 22.70 -1.97
C GLN A 220 -3.44 21.25 -1.61
N GLU A 221 -2.25 21.04 -1.06
CA GLU A 221 -1.79 19.71 -0.62
C GLU A 221 -2.64 19.16 0.54
N SER A 222 -3.03 20.02 1.47
CA SER A 222 -3.86 19.66 2.62
C SER A 222 -5.29 19.31 2.19
N VAL A 223 -5.89 20.12 1.32
CA VAL A 223 -7.20 19.83 0.71
C VAL A 223 -7.15 18.54 -0.10
N ARG A 224 -6.11 18.36 -0.95
CA ARG A 224 -5.93 17.10 -1.69
C ARG A 224 -5.85 15.91 -0.74
N SER A 225 -5.13 16.04 0.37
CA SER A 225 -5.03 14.99 1.38
C SER A 225 -6.38 14.67 2.03
N VAL A 226 -7.25 15.66 2.25
CA VAL A 226 -8.63 15.44 2.73
C VAL A 226 -9.42 14.57 1.75
N TYR A 227 -9.39 14.91 0.46
CA TYR A 227 -10.08 14.14 -0.58
C TYR A 227 -9.49 12.74 -0.76
N GLU A 228 -8.16 12.59 -0.75
CA GLU A 228 -7.50 11.28 -0.78
C GLU A 228 -7.91 10.42 0.42
N ILE A 229 -7.98 11.01 1.63
CA ILE A 229 -8.43 10.32 2.84
C ILE A 229 -9.85 9.81 2.69
N MET A 230 -10.78 10.68 2.28
CA MET A 230 -12.17 10.28 2.07
C MET A 230 -12.30 9.22 0.98
N GLY A 231 -11.67 9.43 -0.17
CA GLY A 231 -11.71 8.50 -1.30
C GLY A 231 -11.18 7.11 -0.93
N ASN A 232 -10.04 7.03 -0.23
CA ASN A 232 -9.48 5.74 0.21
C ASN A 232 -10.38 5.02 1.23
N VAL A 233 -11.00 5.76 2.15
CA VAL A 233 -11.93 5.18 3.14
C VAL A 233 -13.17 4.62 2.45
N LEU A 234 -13.76 5.36 1.51
CA LEU A 234 -14.90 4.90 0.74
C LEU A 234 -14.54 3.72 -0.17
N ASN A 235 -13.39 3.77 -0.84
CA ASN A 235 -12.92 2.68 -1.67
C ASN A 235 -12.67 1.40 -0.86
N ASP A 236 -12.05 1.49 0.33
CA ASP A 236 -11.85 0.34 1.21
C ASP A 236 -13.18 -0.32 1.58
N ALA A 237 -14.20 0.47 1.94
CA ALA A 237 -15.55 -0.01 2.22
C ALA A 237 -16.16 -0.68 0.98
N PHE A 238 -16.09 0.00 -0.17
CA PHE A 238 -16.60 -0.49 -1.45
C PHE A 238 -15.97 -1.83 -1.83
N GLN A 239 -14.65 -1.95 -1.80
CA GLN A 239 -13.93 -3.18 -2.18
C GLN A 239 -14.27 -4.37 -1.29
N VAL A 240 -14.52 -4.15 0.00
CA VAL A 240 -14.87 -5.22 0.93
C VAL A 240 -16.28 -5.74 0.64
N VAL A 241 -17.24 -4.84 0.46
CA VAL A 241 -18.63 -5.19 0.12
C VAL A 241 -18.67 -5.86 -1.26
N ASN A 242 -18.03 -5.26 -2.26
CA ASN A 242 -17.98 -5.77 -3.63
C ASN A 242 -17.40 -7.19 -3.68
N ARG A 243 -16.27 -7.43 -3.01
CA ARG A 243 -15.67 -8.77 -2.95
C ARG A 243 -16.61 -9.80 -2.33
N SER A 244 -17.40 -9.40 -1.34
CA SER A 244 -18.38 -10.31 -0.72
C SER A 244 -19.50 -10.69 -1.69
N LEU A 245 -19.94 -9.75 -2.52
CA LEU A 245 -20.93 -9.99 -3.57
C LEU A 245 -20.37 -10.82 -4.72
N CYS A 246 -19.13 -10.59 -5.17
CA CYS A 246 -18.50 -11.48 -6.15
C CYS A 246 -18.45 -12.93 -5.64
N VAL A 247 -18.10 -13.14 -4.36
CA VAL A 247 -18.10 -14.47 -3.75
C VAL A 247 -19.51 -15.07 -3.70
N TYR A 248 -20.53 -14.25 -3.42
CA TYR A 248 -21.92 -14.69 -3.42
C TYR A 248 -22.36 -15.09 -4.84
N GLU A 249 -22.08 -14.28 -5.86
CA GLU A 249 -22.45 -14.57 -7.25
C GLU A 249 -21.82 -15.87 -7.75
N GLU A 250 -20.52 -16.09 -7.46
CA GLU A 250 -19.81 -17.29 -7.89
C GLU A 250 -20.28 -18.58 -7.19
N ASN A 251 -20.74 -18.49 -5.93
CA ASN A 251 -20.95 -19.66 -5.07
C ASN A 251 -22.40 -19.83 -4.56
N HIS A 252 -23.26 -18.85 -4.82
CA HIS A 252 -24.59 -18.67 -4.21
C HIS A 252 -24.59 -18.76 -2.68
N ARG A 253 -23.45 -18.46 -2.05
CA ARG A 253 -23.26 -18.45 -0.59
C ARG A 253 -22.04 -17.65 -0.20
N VAL A 254 -22.12 -16.95 0.92
CA VAL A 254 -20.99 -16.27 1.54
C VAL A 254 -20.52 -17.02 2.78
N THR A 255 -19.22 -17.26 2.87
CA THR A 255 -18.62 -17.95 4.02
C THR A 255 -18.63 -17.08 5.28
N LYS A 256 -18.59 -17.71 6.46
CA LYS A 256 -18.41 -16.99 7.73
C LYS A 256 -17.14 -16.14 7.75
N THR A 257 -16.08 -16.58 7.07
CA THR A 257 -14.82 -15.83 6.95
C THR A 257 -15.03 -14.51 6.21
N THR A 258 -15.80 -14.53 5.12
CA THR A 258 -16.12 -13.33 4.35
C THR A 258 -17.01 -12.38 5.16
N LEU A 259 -18.05 -12.89 5.84
CA LEU A 259 -18.90 -12.07 6.72
C LEU A 259 -18.10 -11.44 7.87
N ASN A 260 -17.20 -12.21 8.49
CA ASN A 260 -16.28 -11.69 9.49
C ASN A 260 -15.33 -10.63 8.91
N SER A 261 -14.94 -10.75 7.63
CA SER A 261 -14.17 -9.71 6.96
C SER A 261 -14.95 -8.41 6.83
N ILE A 262 -16.24 -8.46 6.43
CA ILE A 262 -17.10 -7.27 6.38
C ILE A 262 -17.20 -6.64 7.77
N LYS A 263 -17.51 -7.46 8.79
CA LYS A 263 -17.63 -7.03 10.19
C LYS A 263 -16.35 -6.40 10.73
N ASN A 264 -15.19 -7.01 10.47
CA ASN A 264 -13.92 -6.47 10.94
C ASN A 264 -13.58 -5.15 10.24
N ASN A 265 -13.87 -5.04 8.94
CA ASN A 265 -13.62 -3.83 8.19
C ASN A 265 -14.56 -2.68 8.61
N SER A 266 -15.80 -2.93 9.03
CA SER A 266 -16.65 -1.85 9.54
C SER A 266 -16.00 -1.12 10.73
N TYR A 267 -15.37 -1.84 11.66
CA TYR A 267 -14.61 -1.22 12.74
C TYR A 267 -13.37 -0.46 12.24
N GLN A 268 -12.71 -0.95 11.19
CA GLN A 268 -11.56 -0.26 10.59
C GLN A 268 -11.97 1.02 9.87
N ILE A 269 -13.08 1.02 9.13
CA ILE A 269 -13.64 2.21 8.49
C ILE A 269 -13.93 3.28 9.53
N LYS A 270 -14.55 2.93 10.67
CA LYS A 270 -14.73 3.87 11.80
C LYS A 270 -13.41 4.44 12.33
N LYS A 271 -12.38 3.60 12.51
CA LYS A 271 -11.05 4.06 12.92
C LYS A 271 -10.37 4.98 11.90
N LYS A 272 -10.68 4.79 10.61
CA LYS A 272 -10.17 5.60 9.50
C LYS A 272 -11.00 6.86 9.25
N ASN A 273 -12.18 7.00 9.86
CA ASN A 273 -13.06 8.17 9.78
C ASN A 273 -12.45 9.38 10.54
N LEU A 274 -11.36 9.91 10.00
CA LEU A 274 -10.57 10.98 10.62
C LEU A 274 -11.37 12.27 10.81
N PHE A 275 -12.35 12.50 9.94
CA PHE A 275 -13.15 13.73 9.91
C PHE A 275 -14.50 13.58 10.62
N LYS A 276 -14.76 12.44 11.28
CA LYS A 276 -16.03 12.15 11.97
C LYS A 276 -17.24 12.37 11.06
N ASN A 277 -17.07 12.00 9.80
CA ASN A 277 -18.08 12.21 8.78
C ASN A 277 -19.25 11.25 9.03
N ALA A 278 -20.48 11.79 9.13
CA ALA A 278 -21.67 11.03 9.49
C ALA A 278 -22.00 9.93 8.46
N PHE A 279 -21.81 10.19 7.15
CA PHE A 279 -22.03 9.19 6.11
C PHE A 279 -21.03 8.04 6.19
N VAL A 280 -19.77 8.31 6.55
CA VAL A 280 -18.78 7.24 6.76
C VAL A 280 -19.15 6.37 7.97
N ASP A 281 -19.68 6.96 9.04
CA ASP A 281 -20.19 6.21 10.18
C ASP A 281 -21.42 5.38 9.83
N GLU A 282 -22.30 5.91 9.00
CA GLU A 282 -23.47 5.22 8.46
C GLU A 282 -23.05 4.03 7.60
N ILE A 283 -22.14 4.21 6.64
CA ILE A 283 -21.56 3.14 5.82
C ILE A 283 -20.96 2.05 6.70
N ALA A 284 -20.21 2.42 7.74
CA ALA A 284 -19.64 1.44 8.66
C ALA A 284 -20.73 0.68 9.44
N ASN A 285 -21.81 1.34 9.85
CA ASN A 285 -22.94 0.67 10.48
C ASN A 285 -23.65 -0.27 9.51
N ASP A 286 -23.86 0.14 8.26
CA ASP A 286 -24.47 -0.69 7.22
C ASP A 286 -23.62 -1.90 6.88
N MET A 287 -22.30 -1.76 6.80
CA MET A 287 -21.37 -2.90 6.69
C MET A 287 -21.50 -3.87 7.87
N TYR A 288 -21.62 -3.33 9.09
CA TYR A 288 -21.82 -4.17 10.28
C TYR A 288 -23.15 -4.93 10.20
N THR A 289 -24.23 -4.27 9.81
CA THR A 289 -25.55 -4.87 9.61
C THR A 289 -25.51 -5.94 8.51
N LEU A 290 -24.89 -5.64 7.37
CA LEU A 290 -24.72 -6.55 6.24
C LEU A 290 -24.05 -7.87 6.65
N SER A 291 -23.09 -7.81 7.58
CA SER A 291 -22.42 -9.02 8.08
C SER A 291 -23.33 -9.99 8.84
N GLY A 292 -24.50 -9.52 9.30
CA GLY A 292 -25.53 -10.30 9.97
C GLY A 292 -26.79 -10.55 9.13
N THR A 293 -26.88 -9.99 7.93
CA THR A 293 -28.02 -10.13 7.02
C THR A 293 -28.18 -11.60 6.56
N PRO A 294 -29.42 -12.12 6.46
CA PRO A 294 -29.68 -13.43 5.86
C PRO A 294 -29.09 -13.55 4.45
N GLN A 295 -28.63 -14.74 4.07
CA GLN A 295 -28.01 -14.96 2.76
C GLN A 295 -28.95 -14.61 1.59
N SER A 296 -30.27 -14.80 1.76
CA SER A 296 -31.28 -14.47 0.74
C SER A 296 -31.32 -12.99 0.39
N ASP A 297 -30.99 -12.13 1.35
CA ASP A 297 -31.15 -10.67 1.24
C ASP A 297 -29.79 -9.97 1.07
N LEU A 298 -28.70 -10.74 1.07
CA LEU A 298 -27.33 -10.23 1.08
C LEU A 298 -26.96 -9.53 -0.24
N SER A 299 -27.45 -10.02 -1.38
CA SER A 299 -27.19 -9.39 -2.68
C SER A 299 -27.79 -8.00 -2.73
N GLU A 300 -29.10 -7.90 -2.49
CA GLU A 300 -29.84 -6.64 -2.52
C GLU A 300 -29.26 -5.64 -1.51
N ALA A 301 -29.07 -6.05 -0.24
CA ALA A 301 -28.49 -5.19 0.78
C ALA A 301 -27.07 -4.73 0.45
N GLY A 302 -26.27 -5.60 -0.19
CA GLY A 302 -24.92 -5.27 -0.64
C GLY A 302 -24.91 -4.29 -1.81
N GLU A 303 -25.78 -4.47 -2.80
CA GLU A 303 -25.92 -3.59 -3.96
C GLU A 303 -26.38 -2.20 -3.55
N ILE A 304 -27.35 -2.11 -2.63
CA ILE A 304 -27.77 -0.84 -1.99
C ILE A 304 -26.57 -0.15 -1.35
N LEU A 305 -25.76 -0.88 -0.59
CA LEU A 305 -24.61 -0.31 0.10
C LEU A 305 -23.51 0.13 -0.88
N LEU A 306 -23.24 -0.62 -1.95
CA LEU A 306 -22.30 -0.21 -3.00
C LEU A 306 -22.76 1.08 -3.69
N ALA A 307 -24.05 1.16 -4.05
CA ALA A 307 -24.63 2.35 -4.65
C ALA A 307 -24.55 3.55 -3.70
N LYS A 308 -24.85 3.37 -2.42
CA LYS A 308 -24.73 4.43 -1.40
C LYS A 308 -23.30 4.96 -1.27
N ILE A 309 -22.31 4.07 -1.21
CA ILE A 309 -20.89 4.44 -1.15
C ILE A 309 -20.48 5.21 -2.41
N TYR A 310 -20.87 4.72 -3.59
CA TYR A 310 -20.55 5.34 -4.87
C TYR A 310 -21.23 6.71 -5.04
N GLY A 311 -22.51 6.82 -4.69
CA GLY A 311 -23.29 8.04 -4.74
C GLY A 311 -22.69 9.13 -3.87
N TYR A 312 -22.30 8.80 -2.63
CA TYR A 312 -21.63 9.75 -1.77
C TYR A 312 -20.24 10.15 -2.32
N ALA A 313 -19.48 9.20 -2.88
CA ALA A 313 -18.22 9.51 -3.55
C ALA A 313 -18.40 10.47 -4.74
N TYR A 314 -19.52 10.36 -5.46
CA TYR A 314 -19.91 11.27 -6.54
C TYR A 314 -20.23 12.66 -6.02
N GLU A 315 -21.05 12.77 -4.97
CA GLU A 315 -21.45 14.04 -4.35
C GLU A 315 -20.25 14.87 -3.88
N ILE A 316 -19.27 14.23 -3.23
CA ILE A 316 -18.05 14.90 -2.76
C ILE A 316 -16.93 14.94 -3.80
N GLY A 317 -17.12 14.36 -4.99
CA GLY A 317 -16.20 14.47 -6.12
C GLY A 317 -14.93 13.61 -6.03
N VAL A 318 -14.98 12.44 -5.37
CA VAL A 318 -13.86 11.49 -5.19
C VAL A 318 -14.07 10.14 -5.92
N THR A 319 -14.96 10.07 -6.90
CA THR A 319 -15.24 8.83 -7.65
C THR A 319 -14.02 8.20 -8.30
N ASN A 320 -13.03 9.01 -8.70
CA ASN A 320 -11.74 8.54 -9.24
C ASN A 320 -10.90 7.71 -8.25
N GLU A 321 -11.20 7.76 -6.95
CA GLU A 321 -10.56 6.92 -5.94
C GLU A 321 -11.23 5.56 -5.77
N ILE A 322 -12.43 5.35 -6.34
CA ILE A 322 -13.17 4.08 -6.27
C ILE A 322 -12.70 3.16 -7.40
N ASP A 323 -12.11 2.00 -7.07
CA ASP A 323 -11.62 1.05 -8.06
C ASP A 323 -12.74 0.12 -8.59
N LEU A 324 -13.29 0.47 -9.75
CA LEU A 324 -14.36 -0.31 -10.38
C LEU A 324 -13.86 -1.50 -11.23
N LYS A 325 -12.54 -1.73 -11.39
CA LYS A 325 -12.00 -2.72 -12.34
C LYS A 325 -12.45 -4.17 -12.11
N LYS A 326 -12.83 -4.49 -10.87
CA LYS A 326 -13.34 -5.81 -10.47
C LYS A 326 -14.68 -5.69 -9.74
N SER A 327 -15.43 -4.63 -10.03
CA SER A 327 -16.75 -4.43 -9.48
C SER A 327 -17.75 -5.44 -10.06
N ILE A 328 -18.66 -5.93 -9.23
CA ILE A 328 -19.80 -6.75 -9.65
C ILE A 328 -20.84 -5.91 -10.40
N LEU A 329 -20.91 -4.62 -10.08
CA LEU A 329 -21.76 -3.63 -10.76
C LEU A 329 -20.90 -2.74 -11.65
N SER A 330 -21.37 -2.47 -12.85
CA SER A 330 -20.85 -1.44 -13.74
C SER A 330 -21.13 -0.03 -13.19
N GLU A 331 -20.39 0.95 -13.73
CA GLU A 331 -20.59 2.37 -13.39
C GLU A 331 -22.04 2.82 -13.70
N GLU A 332 -22.58 2.41 -14.85
CA GLU A 332 -23.96 2.72 -15.26
C GLU A 332 -24.99 2.13 -14.28
N GLU A 333 -24.79 0.89 -13.81
CA GLU A 333 -25.69 0.25 -12.84
C GLU A 333 -25.66 0.96 -11.48
N LEU A 334 -24.47 1.39 -11.02
CA LEU A 334 -24.33 2.17 -9.80
C LEU A 334 -25.05 3.51 -9.91
N GLU A 335 -24.95 4.21 -11.04
CA GLU A 335 -25.64 5.48 -11.29
C GLU A 335 -27.17 5.31 -11.30
N ILE A 336 -27.68 4.25 -11.94
CA ILE A 336 -29.12 3.92 -11.95
C ILE A 336 -29.61 3.66 -10.53
N LEU A 337 -28.88 2.85 -9.76
CA LEU A 337 -29.24 2.56 -8.36
C LEU A 337 -29.24 3.84 -7.51
N CYS A 338 -28.21 4.70 -7.63
CA CYS A 338 -28.14 5.97 -6.92
C CYS A 338 -29.35 6.88 -7.19
N SER A 339 -29.75 7.00 -8.46
CA SER A 339 -30.90 7.82 -8.86
C SER A 339 -32.23 7.28 -8.35
N THR A 340 -32.37 5.95 -8.29
CA THR A 340 -33.54 5.26 -7.74
C THR A 340 -33.68 5.50 -6.24
N PHE A 341 -32.59 5.39 -5.47
CA PHE A 341 -32.61 5.67 -4.02
C PHE A 341 -32.91 7.14 -3.73
N SER A 342 -32.32 8.06 -4.49
CA SER A 342 -32.57 9.50 -4.33
C SER A 342 -34.03 9.90 -4.57
N GLN A 343 -34.76 9.17 -5.42
CA GLN A 343 -36.20 9.36 -5.63
C GLN A 343 -37.04 8.78 -4.49
N GLN A 344 -36.74 7.56 -4.04
CA GLN A 344 -37.46 6.93 -2.93
C GLN A 344 -37.34 7.70 -1.61
N THR A 345 -36.18 8.28 -1.31
CA THR A 345 -35.99 9.12 -0.11
C THR A 345 -36.79 10.42 -0.18
N LYS A 346 -36.91 11.05 -1.36
CA LYS A 346 -37.73 12.26 -1.56
C LYS A 346 -39.23 11.99 -1.42
N GLU A 347 -39.69 10.83 -1.89
CA GLU A 347 -41.09 10.42 -1.75
C GLU A 347 -41.45 10.07 -0.31
N ALA A 348 -40.55 9.40 0.43
CA ALA A 348 -40.75 9.08 1.84
C ALA A 348 -40.76 10.30 2.77
N MET A 349 -40.09 11.40 2.41
CA MET A 349 -40.12 12.68 3.15
C MET A 349 -41.31 13.59 2.76
N SER A 350 -42.03 13.24 1.70
CA SER A 350 -43.21 13.98 1.21
C SER A 350 -44.54 13.36 1.66
N MET A 351 -44.48 12.26 2.42
CA MET A 351 -45.60 11.61 3.13
C MET A 351 -45.48 11.89 4.62
#